data_AF-A0A318VMI4-F1
#
_entry.id   AF-A0A318VMI4-F1
#
_cell.length_a   1.000
_cell.length_b   1.000
_cell.length_c   1.000
_cell.angle_alpha   90.00
_cell.angle_beta   90.00
_cell.angle_gamma   90.00
#
_symmetry.space_group_name_H-M   'P 1'
#
loop_
_entity.id
_entity.type
_entity.pdbx_description
1 polymer ?
#
loop_
_entity_poly.entity_id
_entity_poly.type
_entity_poly.pdbx_seq_one_letter_code
_entity_poly.pdbx_strand_id
1 'polypeptide(L)'
;MQKGKAGAGGGVAAKEGVIRNGRGGKFQPATGLTEKQERFVHAYVQNGGDGRRALEAAGYNYKDPAQGVRELTRQRHVKAALQKERERQITGRVANKALRTLEDLMDSEDTPAPVRFQAARFSLQMAGHDAGPNARGDHDRPLNELSVEELQQIVLEAGRSGIKEVEGAVRRRNVDDDQD
;
A
#
# COMPACT_ATOMS: atom_id res chain seq x y z
N MET A 1 -55.03 -23.51 -3.50
CA MET A 1 -54.05 -24.63 -3.46
C MET A 1 -52.97 -24.37 -4.48
N GLN A 2 -51.78 -24.06 -3.98
CA GLN A 2 -50.60 -23.60 -4.71
C GLN A 2 -49.70 -24.82 -4.94
N LYS A 3 -49.34 -25.13 -6.19
CA LYS A 3 -48.35 -26.18 -6.50
C LYS A 3 -47.06 -25.53 -6.97
N GLY A 4 -46.05 -25.53 -6.09
CA GLY A 4 -44.70 -25.11 -6.37
C GLY A 4 -43.98 -26.09 -7.29
N LYS A 5 -43.21 -25.56 -8.26
CA LYS A 5 -42.20 -26.30 -9.00
C LYS A 5 -40.87 -26.11 -8.30
N ALA A 6 -40.40 -27.17 -7.63
CA ALA A 6 -39.04 -27.28 -7.16
C ALA A 6 -38.12 -27.55 -8.36
N GLY A 7 -37.25 -26.59 -8.67
CA GLY A 7 -36.13 -26.80 -9.59
C GLY A 7 -35.02 -27.53 -8.86
N ALA A 8 -34.77 -28.78 -9.25
CA ALA A 8 -33.64 -29.58 -8.79
C ALA A 8 -32.33 -29.00 -9.36
N GLY A 9 -31.65 -28.17 -8.57
CA GLY A 9 -30.28 -27.74 -8.82
C GLY A 9 -29.29 -28.76 -8.29
N GLY A 10 -28.97 -29.77 -9.10
CA GLY A 10 -27.87 -30.69 -8.84
C GLY A 10 -26.54 -29.94 -8.97
N GLY A 11 -25.95 -29.55 -7.84
CA GLY A 11 -24.61 -28.97 -7.78
C GLY A 11 -23.57 -30.05 -8.04
N VAL A 12 -23.10 -30.15 -9.28
CA VAL A 12 -21.93 -30.95 -9.63
C VAL A 12 -20.70 -30.09 -9.36
N ALA A 13 -19.88 -30.51 -8.39
CA ALA A 13 -18.58 -29.94 -8.10
C ALA A 13 -17.68 -30.03 -9.34
N ALA A 14 -17.57 -28.94 -10.10
CA ALA A 14 -16.62 -28.84 -11.20
C ALA A 14 -15.31 -28.22 -10.68
N LYS A 15 -14.29 -29.09 -10.55
CA LYS A 15 -12.88 -28.68 -10.59
C LYS A 15 -12.63 -27.91 -11.90
N GLU A 16 -11.71 -26.94 -11.83
CA GLU A 16 -11.18 -26.15 -12.96
C GLU A 16 -12.10 -25.02 -13.50
N GLY A 17 -12.24 -23.97 -12.68
CA GLY A 17 -11.69 -22.64 -12.97
C GLY A 17 -11.96 -21.92 -14.30
N VAL A 18 -12.86 -22.36 -15.19
CA VAL A 18 -13.20 -21.61 -16.41
C VAL A 18 -14.71 -21.46 -16.55
N ILE A 19 -15.26 -20.40 -15.95
CA ILE A 19 -16.64 -19.97 -16.23
C ILE A 19 -16.68 -19.37 -17.64
N ARG A 20 -17.39 -20.05 -18.56
CA ARG A 20 -17.60 -19.60 -19.95
C ARG A 20 -19.00 -18.97 -20.08
N ASN A 21 -19.09 -17.78 -20.66
CA ASN A 21 -20.35 -17.25 -21.20
C ASN A 21 -20.62 -17.90 -22.56
N GLY A 22 -21.90 -18.17 -22.88
CA GLY A 22 -22.39 -18.67 -24.18
C GLY A 22 -22.04 -17.86 -25.44
N ARG A 23 -21.20 -16.82 -25.35
CA ARG A 23 -20.60 -16.09 -26.50
C ARG A 23 -19.07 -16.24 -26.61
N GLY A 24 -18.47 -17.26 -26.00
CA GLY A 24 -17.06 -17.60 -26.23
C GLY A 24 -16.02 -16.57 -25.73
N GLY A 25 -16.44 -15.50 -25.05
CA GLY A 25 -15.56 -14.52 -24.43
C GLY A 25 -15.01 -15.02 -23.09
N LYS A 26 -13.70 -14.87 -22.88
CA LYS A 26 -13.03 -15.11 -21.58
C LYS A 26 -13.53 -14.06 -20.59
N PHE A 27 -14.08 -14.48 -19.45
CA PHE A 27 -14.48 -13.57 -18.39
C PHE A 27 -13.23 -12.93 -17.78
N GLN A 28 -13.04 -11.63 -17.96
CA GLN A 28 -12.18 -10.84 -17.08
C GLN A 28 -12.97 -10.63 -15.77
N PRO A 29 -12.40 -10.92 -14.58
CA PRO A 29 -13.07 -10.55 -13.34
C PRO A 29 -13.26 -9.03 -13.33
N ALA A 30 -14.50 -8.58 -13.15
CA ALA A 30 -14.89 -7.19 -13.32
C ALA A 30 -14.20 -6.19 -12.36
N THR A 31 -13.39 -6.65 -11.40
CA THR A 31 -12.71 -5.80 -10.40
C THR A 31 -11.40 -6.39 -9.85
N GLY A 32 -10.74 -7.35 -10.53
CA GLY A 32 -9.60 -8.09 -9.95
C GLY A 32 -8.44 -8.38 -10.90
N LEU A 33 -7.26 -8.66 -10.34
CA LEU A 33 -6.14 -9.25 -11.07
C LEU A 33 -6.54 -10.65 -11.56
N THR A 34 -6.14 -11.00 -12.76
CA THR A 34 -6.12 -12.41 -13.17
C THR A 34 -5.03 -13.16 -12.42
N GLU A 35 -5.18 -14.47 -12.25
CA GLU A 35 -4.17 -15.33 -11.60
C GLU A 35 -2.77 -15.21 -12.25
N LYS A 36 -2.71 -15.00 -13.57
CA LYS A 36 -1.44 -14.75 -14.28
C LYS A 36 -0.83 -13.39 -13.94
N GLN A 37 -1.65 -12.34 -13.85
CA GLN A 37 -1.17 -11.02 -13.44
C GLN A 37 -0.70 -11.03 -11.98
N GLU A 38 -1.40 -11.75 -11.10
CA GLU A 38 -0.99 -11.92 -9.70
C GLU A 38 0.36 -12.65 -9.58
N ARG A 39 0.52 -13.77 -10.29
CA ARG A 39 1.82 -14.47 -10.39
C ARG A 39 2.92 -13.56 -10.92
N PHE A 40 2.62 -12.75 -11.94
CA PHE A 40 3.57 -11.80 -12.49
C PHE A 40 3.97 -10.75 -11.45
N VAL A 41 3.00 -10.14 -10.76
CA VAL A 41 3.23 -9.13 -9.72
C VAL A 41 4.14 -9.68 -8.62
N HIS A 42 3.80 -10.87 -8.09
CA HIS A 42 4.58 -11.52 -7.04
C HIS A 42 6.02 -11.82 -7.51
N ALA A 43 6.17 -12.45 -8.69
CA ALA A 43 7.48 -12.79 -9.23
C ALA A 43 8.34 -11.54 -9.50
N TYR A 44 7.74 -10.48 -10.05
CA TYR A 44 8.40 -9.21 -10.36
C TYR A 44 8.96 -8.54 -9.11
N VAL A 45 8.23 -8.54 -8.00
CA VAL A 45 8.71 -7.93 -6.75
C VAL A 45 9.77 -8.80 -6.08
N GLN A 46 9.59 -10.12 -6.05
CA GLN A 46 10.55 -11.04 -5.40
C GLN A 46 11.90 -11.11 -6.12
N ASN A 47 11.91 -11.00 -7.45
CA ASN A 47 13.13 -11.12 -8.24
C ASN A 47 13.86 -9.78 -8.46
N GLY A 48 13.44 -8.70 -7.77
CA GLY A 48 14.09 -7.39 -7.87
C GLY A 48 13.74 -6.58 -9.11
N GLY A 49 12.62 -6.87 -9.77
CA GLY A 49 12.13 -6.13 -10.94
C GLY A 49 12.58 -6.69 -12.29
N ASP A 50 13.08 -7.93 -12.33
CA ASP A 50 13.37 -8.62 -13.59
C ASP A 50 12.04 -9.04 -14.25
N GLY A 51 11.58 -8.18 -15.14
CA GLY A 51 10.32 -8.36 -15.84
C GLY A 51 10.28 -9.58 -16.75
N ARG A 52 11.42 -9.98 -17.34
CA ARG A 52 11.48 -11.18 -18.20
C ARG A 52 11.25 -12.43 -17.36
N ARG A 53 11.99 -12.57 -16.25
CA ARG A 53 11.80 -13.70 -15.33
C ARG A 53 10.41 -13.72 -14.73
N ALA A 54 9.81 -12.56 -14.46
CA ALA A 54 8.44 -12.48 -13.96
C ALA A 54 7.40 -12.95 -14.98
N LEU A 55 7.57 -12.61 -16.27
CA LEU A 55 6.72 -13.09 -17.35
C LEU A 55 6.81 -14.61 -17.50
N GLU A 56 8.03 -15.15 -17.49
CA GLU A 56 8.31 -16.59 -17.56
C GLU A 56 7.65 -17.32 -16.38
N ALA A 57 7.85 -16.83 -15.14
CA ALA A 57 7.25 -17.41 -13.93
C ALA A 57 5.71 -17.35 -13.93
N ALA A 58 5.12 -16.35 -14.56
CA ALA A 58 3.68 -16.19 -14.68
C ALA A 58 3.07 -16.96 -15.87
N GLY A 59 3.91 -17.62 -16.69
CA GLY A 59 3.46 -18.39 -17.85
C GLY A 59 2.95 -17.50 -19.00
N TYR A 60 3.52 -16.32 -19.17
CA TYR A 60 3.34 -15.50 -20.36
C TYR A 60 4.35 -15.90 -21.44
N ASN A 61 3.88 -15.95 -22.69
CA ASN A 61 4.72 -16.25 -23.85
C ASN A 61 4.68 -15.08 -24.84
N TYR A 62 5.45 -14.03 -24.53
CA TYR A 62 5.65 -12.89 -25.41
C TYR A 62 6.85 -13.14 -26.32
N LYS A 63 6.72 -12.82 -27.61
CA LYS A 63 7.86 -12.86 -28.55
C LYS A 63 8.95 -11.87 -28.15
N ASP A 64 8.56 -10.69 -27.68
CA ASP A 64 9.42 -9.71 -27.05
C ASP A 64 9.01 -9.52 -25.57
N PRO A 65 9.81 -10.01 -24.61
CA PRO A 65 9.54 -9.82 -23.19
C PRO A 65 9.44 -8.35 -22.78
N ALA A 66 10.18 -7.44 -23.40
CA ALA A 66 10.14 -6.02 -23.04
C ALA A 66 8.78 -5.40 -23.35
N GLN A 67 8.20 -5.75 -24.51
CA GLN A 67 6.84 -5.38 -24.87
C GLN A 67 5.83 -5.91 -23.85
N GLY A 68 5.93 -7.18 -23.45
CA GLY A 68 5.01 -7.79 -22.50
C GLY A 68 5.04 -7.13 -21.12
N VAL A 69 6.23 -6.83 -20.61
CA VAL A 69 6.39 -6.08 -19.35
C VAL A 69 5.78 -4.68 -19.49
N ARG A 70 6.05 -3.98 -20.59
CA ARG A 70 5.48 -2.65 -20.85
C ARG A 70 3.96 -2.66 -20.91
N GLU A 71 3.37 -3.69 -21.51
CA GLU A 71 1.92 -3.84 -21.61
C GLU A 71 1.29 -4.06 -20.22
N LEU A 72 1.82 -5.00 -19.44
CA LEU A 72 1.32 -5.31 -18.11
C LEU A 72 1.49 -4.13 -17.14
N THR A 73 2.66 -3.51 -17.11
CA THR A 73 2.95 -2.41 -16.17
C THR A 73 2.19 -1.11 -16.47
N ARG A 74 1.68 -0.95 -17.70
CA ARG A 74 0.79 0.17 -18.07
C ARG A 74 -0.65 -0.01 -17.59
N GLN A 75 -1.07 -1.23 -17.30
CA GLN A 75 -2.41 -1.50 -16.79
C GLN A 75 -2.55 -0.95 -15.36
N ARG A 76 -3.55 -0.10 -15.12
CA ARG A 76 -3.71 0.62 -13.84
C ARG A 76 -3.81 -0.35 -12.65
N HIS A 77 -4.56 -1.43 -12.78
CA HIS A 77 -4.74 -2.42 -11.71
C HIS A 77 -3.45 -3.23 -11.44
N VAL A 78 -2.66 -3.56 -12.47
CA VAL A 78 -1.36 -4.23 -12.30
C VAL A 78 -0.35 -3.29 -11.63
N LYS A 79 -0.32 -2.01 -12.02
CA LYS A 79 0.54 -1.01 -11.38
C LYS A 79 0.20 -0.83 -9.90
N ALA A 80 -1.09 -0.73 -9.57
CA ALA A 80 -1.56 -0.67 -8.19
C ALA A 80 -1.19 -1.94 -7.41
N ALA A 81 -1.33 -3.11 -8.03
CA ALA A 81 -0.94 -4.39 -7.43
C ALA A 81 0.57 -4.47 -7.15
N LEU A 82 1.42 -4.04 -8.08
CA LEU A 82 2.87 -3.95 -7.89
C LEU A 82 3.22 -3.04 -6.72
N GLN A 83 2.52 -1.90 -6.58
CA GLN A 83 2.72 -1.00 -5.47
C GLN A 83 2.37 -1.67 -4.13
N LYS A 84 1.18 -2.29 -4.06
CA LYS A 84 0.71 -3.01 -2.88
C LYS A 84 1.63 -4.17 -2.49
N GLU A 85 2.11 -4.94 -3.46
CA GLU A 85 3.00 -6.08 -3.19
C GLU A 85 4.38 -5.61 -2.70
N ARG A 86 4.91 -4.49 -3.22
CA ARG A 86 6.12 -3.86 -2.67
C ARG A 86 5.91 -3.40 -1.23
N GLU A 87 4.81 -2.71 -0.95
CA GLU A 87 4.46 -2.28 0.41
C GLU A 87 4.39 -3.46 1.35
N ARG A 88 3.71 -4.55 0.96
CA ARG A 88 3.66 -5.81 1.73
C ARG A 88 5.04 -6.41 1.99
N GLN A 89 5.93 -6.40 0.99
CA GLN A 89 7.29 -6.92 1.17
C GLN A 89 8.11 -6.05 2.13
N ILE A 90 7.95 -4.72 2.05
CA ILE A 90 8.63 -3.74 2.89
C ILE A 90 8.14 -3.86 4.33
N THR A 91 6.84 -3.79 4.58
CA THR A 91 6.25 -3.82 5.93
C THR A 91 6.33 -5.18 6.60
N GLY A 92 6.44 -6.26 5.82
CA GLY A 92 6.65 -7.61 6.35
C GLY A 92 8.13 -7.98 6.43
N ARG A 93 8.61 -8.67 5.38
CA ARG A 93 9.92 -9.34 5.38
C ARG A 93 11.09 -8.37 5.59
N VAL A 94 11.07 -7.22 4.93
CA VAL A 94 12.19 -6.26 5.01
C VAL A 94 12.22 -5.59 6.37
N ALA A 95 11.06 -5.20 6.91
CA ALA A 95 10.96 -4.64 8.27
C ALA A 95 11.53 -5.61 9.31
N ASN A 96 11.13 -6.88 9.28
CA ASN A 96 11.66 -7.90 10.21
C ASN A 96 13.19 -8.07 10.07
N LYS A 97 13.71 -8.07 8.84
CA LYS A 97 15.16 -8.13 8.62
C LYS A 97 15.86 -6.88 9.16
N ALA A 98 15.29 -5.70 8.93
CA ALA A 98 15.85 -4.44 9.41
C ALA A 98 15.88 -4.37 10.94
N LEU A 99 14.81 -4.81 11.62
CA LEU A 99 14.77 -4.93 13.08
C LEU A 99 15.90 -5.84 13.59
N ARG A 100 16.07 -7.01 12.97
CA ARG A 100 17.15 -7.93 13.35
C ARG A 100 18.54 -7.30 13.16
N THR A 101 18.75 -6.60 12.05
CA THR A 101 20.00 -5.89 11.79
C THR A 101 20.27 -4.80 12.82
N LEU A 102 19.24 -4.09 13.29
CA LEU A 102 19.40 -3.10 14.36
C LEU A 102 19.82 -3.75 15.69
N GLU A 103 19.23 -4.90 16.06
CA GLU A 103 19.64 -5.69 17.22
C GLU A 103 21.11 -6.10 17.11
N ASP A 104 21.50 -6.72 15.98
CA ASP A 104 22.86 -7.19 15.76
C ASP A 104 23.89 -6.03 15.81
N LEU A 105 23.52 -4.85 15.30
CA LEU A 105 24.37 -3.65 15.38
C LEU A 105 24.54 -3.14 16.81
N MET A 106 23.51 -3.23 17.67
CA MET A 106 23.59 -2.78 19.06
C MET A 106 24.41 -3.74 19.94
N ASP A 107 24.32 -5.04 19.68
CA ASP A 107 24.95 -6.08 20.50
C ASP A 107 26.40 -6.37 20.09
N SER A 108 26.79 -6.05 18.86
CA SER A 108 28.13 -6.32 18.33
C SER A 108 29.19 -5.39 18.92
N GLU A 109 30.14 -5.95 19.68
CA GLU A 109 31.29 -5.21 20.21
C GLU A 109 32.19 -4.63 19.10
N ASP A 110 32.26 -5.31 17.94
CA ASP A 110 33.00 -4.90 16.76
C ASP A 110 32.39 -3.68 16.03
N THR A 111 31.11 -3.38 16.29
CA THR A 111 30.43 -2.23 15.69
C THR A 111 30.87 -0.94 16.39
N PRO A 112 31.31 0.13 15.68
CA PRO A 112 31.75 1.36 16.33
C PRO A 112 30.69 1.97 17.25
N ALA A 113 31.10 2.47 18.43
CA ALA A 113 30.19 3.02 19.44
C ALA A 113 29.18 4.08 18.90
N PRO A 114 29.55 5.00 17.99
CA PRO A 114 28.59 5.93 17.39
C PRO A 114 27.48 5.24 16.58
N VAL A 115 27.80 4.14 15.89
CA VAL A 115 26.85 3.37 15.09
C VAL A 115 25.87 2.63 16.01
N ARG A 116 26.36 2.02 17.09
CA ARG A 116 25.50 1.39 18.11
C ARG A 116 24.53 2.39 18.73
N PHE A 117 25.03 3.57 19.09
CA PHE A 117 24.20 4.66 19.63
C PHE A 117 23.13 5.12 18.63
N GLN A 118 23.48 5.26 17.35
CA GLN A 118 22.52 5.63 16.31
C GLN A 118 21.44 4.55 16.11
N ALA A 119 21.82 3.27 16.09
CA ALA A 119 20.88 2.16 15.99
C ALA A 119 19.90 2.14 17.17
N ALA A 120 20.42 2.28 18.41
CA ALA A 120 19.59 2.36 19.62
C ALA A 120 18.64 3.57 19.60
N ARG A 121 19.15 4.76 19.25
CA ARG A 121 18.34 5.97 19.13
C ARG A 121 17.23 5.81 18.09
N PHE A 122 17.55 5.29 16.90
CA PHE A 122 16.58 5.09 15.84
C PHE A 122 15.47 4.12 16.28
N SER A 123 15.83 3.00 16.94
CA SER A 123 14.85 2.05 17.49
C SER A 123 13.91 2.70 18.50
N LEU A 124 14.44 3.52 19.41
CA LEU A 124 13.63 4.26 20.39
C LEU A 124 12.72 5.29 19.73
N GLN A 125 13.23 6.02 18.72
CA GLN A 125 12.43 6.98 17.96
C GLN A 125 11.27 6.31 17.21
N MET A 126 11.52 5.14 16.61
CA MET A 126 10.49 4.35 15.94
C MET A 126 9.44 3.81 16.92
N ALA A 127 9.81 3.56 18.17
CA ALA A 127 8.89 3.19 19.25
C ALA A 127 8.15 4.40 19.87
N GLY A 128 8.38 5.61 19.38
CA GLY A 128 7.75 6.83 19.91
C GLY A 128 8.41 7.40 21.16
N HIS A 129 9.55 6.86 21.60
CA HIS A 129 10.31 7.35 22.76
C HIS A 129 11.25 8.52 22.40
N ASP A 130 10.87 9.39 21.46
CA ASP A 130 11.71 10.52 21.08
C ASP A 130 11.77 11.52 22.24
N ALA A 131 12.97 11.87 22.72
CA ALA A 131 13.17 12.76 23.87
C ALA A 131 13.23 14.26 23.48
N GLY A 132 12.64 14.63 22.34
CA GLY A 132 12.64 16.00 21.84
C GLY A 132 11.42 16.81 22.28
N PRO A 133 11.49 18.16 22.26
CA PRO A 133 10.34 19.03 22.55
C PRO A 133 9.18 18.90 21.54
N ASN A 134 9.40 18.15 20.45
CA ASN A 134 8.39 17.77 19.45
C ASN A 134 8.19 16.25 19.39
N ALA A 135 8.44 15.53 20.50
CA ALA A 135 8.02 14.13 20.65
C ALA A 135 6.55 14.07 20.26
N ARG A 136 6.27 13.42 19.12
CA ARG A 136 5.01 13.55 18.41
C ARG A 136 3.86 13.38 19.38
N GLY A 137 3.07 14.46 19.50
CA GLY A 137 1.75 14.42 20.10
C GLY A 137 0.99 13.30 19.42
N ASP A 138 0.73 12.27 20.20
CA ASP A 138 -0.19 11.20 19.85
C ASP A 138 -1.56 11.84 19.59
N HIS A 139 -1.89 12.06 18.31
CA HIS A 139 -3.15 12.65 17.86
C HIS A 139 -4.33 11.68 18.06
N ASP A 140 -4.07 10.44 18.47
CA ASP A 140 -5.08 9.45 18.86
C ASP A 140 -5.32 9.41 20.38
N ARG A 141 -4.58 10.21 21.19
CA ARG A 141 -4.91 10.38 22.61
C ARG A 141 -6.29 11.04 22.74
N PRO A 142 -7.19 10.47 23.55
CA PRO A 142 -8.49 11.08 23.77
C PRO A 142 -8.30 12.44 24.44
N LEU A 143 -9.16 13.41 24.09
CA LEU A 143 -9.00 14.83 24.45
C LEU A 143 -8.91 15.08 25.97
N ASN A 144 -9.40 14.14 26.79
CA ASN A 144 -9.36 14.19 28.25
C ASN A 144 -8.00 13.81 28.84
N GLU A 145 -7.06 13.29 28.03
CA GLU A 145 -5.70 12.91 28.44
C GLU A 145 -4.64 13.95 28.04
N LEU A 146 -5.05 15.05 27.42
CA LEU A 146 -4.17 16.13 26.98
C LEU A 146 -4.11 17.26 28.00
N SER A 147 -2.93 17.85 28.17
CA SER A 147 -2.77 19.07 28.97
C SER A 147 -3.47 20.26 28.29
N VAL A 148 -3.74 21.32 29.06
CA VAL A 148 -4.36 22.54 28.52
C VAL A 148 -3.49 23.17 27.43
N GLU A 149 -2.17 23.13 27.60
CA GLU A 149 -1.19 23.63 26.65
C GLU A 149 -1.17 22.80 25.35
N GLU A 150 -1.26 21.48 25.45
CA GLU A 150 -1.35 20.57 24.29
C GLU A 150 -2.66 20.79 23.51
N LEU A 151 -3.80 20.95 24.21
CA LEU A 151 -5.09 21.26 23.60
C LEU A 151 -5.08 22.61 22.87
N GLN A 152 -4.44 23.63 23.44
CA GLN A 152 -4.29 24.94 22.80
C GLN A 152 -3.49 24.84 21.50
N GLN A 153 -2.43 24.03 21.46
CA GLN A 153 -1.65 23.82 20.23
C GLN A 153 -2.47 23.13 19.15
N ILE A 154 -3.27 22.10 19.50
CA ILE A 154 -4.16 21.43 18.56
C ILE A 154 -5.19 22.40 17.97
N VAL A 155 -5.80 23.25 18.80
CA VAL A 155 -6.77 24.25 18.34
C VAL A 155 -6.12 25.30 17.44
N LEU A 156 -4.90 25.75 17.77
CA LEU A 156 -4.16 26.71 16.95
C LEU A 156 -3.76 26.13 15.60
N GLU A 157 -3.35 24.86 15.55
CA GLU A 157 -2.94 24.17 14.33
C GLU A 157 -4.15 23.89 13.41
N ALA A 158 -5.26 23.41 13.98
CA ALA A 158 -6.51 23.20 13.26
C ALA A 158 -7.08 24.52 12.71
N GLY A 159 -7.08 25.58 13.53
CA GLY A 159 -7.53 26.91 13.13
C GLY A 159 -6.71 27.51 11.98
N ARG A 160 -5.37 27.37 12.03
CA ARG A 160 -4.47 27.82 10.95
C ARG A 160 -4.71 27.10 9.64
N SER A 161 -5.05 25.82 9.67
CA SER A 161 -5.35 25.03 8.48
C SER A 161 -6.68 25.45 7.84
N GLY A 162 -7.73 25.64 8.66
CA GLY A 162 -9.02 26.13 8.17
C GLY A 162 -8.95 27.54 7.57
N ILE A 163 -8.18 28.45 8.17
CA ILE A 163 -7.98 29.81 7.62
C ILE A 163 -7.33 29.75 6.23
N LYS A 164 -6.30 28.91 6.04
CA LYS A 164 -5.62 28.76 4.74
C LYS A 164 -6.54 28.19 3.66
N GLU A 165 -7.44 27.27 4.00
CA GLU A 165 -8.43 26.74 3.06
C GLU A 165 -9.44 27.79 2.61
N VAL A 166 -9.92 28.61 3.57
CA VAL A 166 -10.84 29.72 3.28
C VAL A 166 -10.14 30.80 2.44
N GLU A 167 -8.92 31.20 2.79
CA GLU A 167 -8.12 32.15 1.99
C GLU A 167 -7.87 31.64 0.57
N GLY A 168 -7.56 30.35 0.41
CA GLY A 168 -7.41 29.73 -0.90
C GLY A 168 -8.71 29.64 -1.71
N ALA A 169 -9.87 29.57 -1.04
CA ALA A 169 -11.18 29.60 -1.71
C ALA A 169 -11.58 31.03 -2.12
N VAL A 170 -11.34 32.02 -1.26
CA VAL A 170 -11.59 33.44 -1.56
C VAL A 170 -10.71 33.92 -2.71
N ARG A 171 -9.43 33.54 -2.72
CA ARG A 171 -8.49 33.90 -3.78
C ARG A 171 -8.85 33.31 -5.14
N ARG A 172 -9.47 32.13 -5.18
CA ARG A 172 -9.97 31.51 -6.42
C ARG A 172 -11.20 32.24 -6.95
N ARG A 173 -12.14 32.59 -6.06
CA ARG A 173 -13.36 33.30 -6.43
C ARG A 173 -13.07 34.68 -7.05
N ASN A 174 -12.15 35.45 -6.47
CA ASN A 174 -11.80 36.77 -6.99
C ASN A 174 -11.07 36.75 -8.35
N VAL A 175 -10.47 35.61 -8.75
CA VAL A 175 -9.80 35.49 -10.06
C VAL A 175 -10.81 35.23 -11.17
N ASP A 176 -11.96 34.62 -10.84
CA ASP A 176 -13.03 34.33 -11.80
C ASP A 176 -13.89 35.58 -12.10
N ASP A 177 -13.99 36.53 -11.14
CA ASP A 177 -14.76 37.78 -11.29
C ASP A 177 -14.02 38.88 -12.10
N ASP A 178 -12.70 38.74 -12.34
CA ASP A 178 -11.87 39.71 -13.08
C ASP A 178 -11.73 39.36 -14.60
N GLN A 179 -12.42 38.32 -15.09
CA GLN A 179 -12.35 37.86 -16.49
C GLN A 179 -13.60 38.12 -17.36
N ASP A 180 -14.60 38.82 -16.84
CA ASP A 180 -15.79 39.30 -17.59
C ASP A 180 -15.74 40.84 -17.80
#